data_AF-A0A6G0WVD0-F1
#
_entry.id   AF-A0A6G0WVD0-F1
#
_cell.length_a   1.000
_cell.length_b   1.000
_cell.length_c   1.000
_cell.angle_alpha   90.00
_cell.angle_beta   90.00
_cell.angle_gamma   90.00
#
_symmetry.space_group_name_H-M   'P 1'
#
loop_
_entity.id
_entity.type
_entity.pdbx_description
1 polymer ?
#
loop_
_entity_poly.entity_id
_entity_poly.type
_entity_poly.pdbx_seq_one_letter_code
_entity_poly.pdbx_strand_id
1 'polypeptide(L)'
;MHDYVHADEKWFNVTMVKRMFYAYKDEVIPVRRVKSKTHISKVMFLAAVAKPRYDYNRRQYFDGKIGIWPFLEAIPAKRLSKNRQKGVVELKEQPVNILTYTEKIMTQVIPAIQAKAPQSAIKNGIWIQDNASPHNGINTSRLVSSGIEGISVMNQPANSPDFDV
;
A
#
# COMPACT_ATOMS: atom_id res chain seq x y z
N MET A 1 -15.68 1.11 -19.51
CA MET A 1 -14.88 0.01 -18.90
C MET A 1 -13.46 0.51 -18.59
N HIS A 2 -13.33 1.57 -17.78
CA HIS A 2 -12.02 2.20 -17.50
C HIS A 2 -11.85 2.61 -16.03
N ASP A 3 -12.82 2.31 -15.16
CA ASP A 3 -12.90 2.86 -13.81
C ASP A 3 -12.55 1.79 -12.78
N TYR A 4 -11.42 1.12 -13.00
CA TYR A 4 -10.84 0.17 -12.05
C TYR A 4 -9.69 0.81 -11.27
N VAL A 5 -9.65 0.49 -9.99
CA VAL A 5 -8.51 0.76 -9.10
C VAL A 5 -8.02 -0.59 -8.60
N HIS A 6 -6.78 -0.92 -8.91
CA HIS A 6 -6.10 -2.11 -8.38
C HIS A 6 -5.53 -1.77 -7.02
N ALA A 7 -5.88 -2.56 -6.01
CA ALA A 7 -5.32 -2.49 -4.67
C ALA A 7 -4.56 -3.79 -4.39
N ASP A 8 -3.30 -3.69 -3.97
CA ASP A 8 -2.46 -4.85 -3.68
C ASP A 8 -1.48 -4.55 -2.53
N GLU A 9 -1.11 -5.58 -1.77
CA GLU A 9 -0.07 -5.49 -0.76
C GLU A 9 1.28 -6.01 -1.24
N LYS A 10 2.32 -5.26 -0.89
CA LYS A 10 3.69 -5.64 -1.21
C LYS A 10 4.65 -5.41 -0.06
N TRP A 11 5.48 -6.42 0.21
CA TRP A 11 6.60 -6.32 1.12
C TRP A 11 7.77 -5.57 0.49
N PHE A 12 8.20 -4.48 1.13
CA PHE A 12 9.43 -3.76 0.78
C PHE A 12 10.50 -3.97 1.85
N ASN A 13 11.73 -4.23 1.41
CA ASN A 13 12.88 -4.28 2.31
C ASN A 13 13.43 -2.87 2.50
N VAL A 14 13.73 -2.46 3.73
CA VAL A 14 14.33 -1.14 4.04
C VAL A 14 15.68 -0.94 3.35
N THR A 15 16.36 -2.04 3.00
CA THR A 15 17.58 -2.03 2.19
C THR A 15 17.57 -3.14 1.17
N MET A 16 18.29 -2.95 0.06
CA MET A 16 18.46 -3.97 -0.97
C MET A 16 19.15 -5.22 -0.40
N VAL A 17 18.71 -6.40 -0.83
CA VAL A 17 19.26 -7.68 -0.38
C VAL A 17 20.72 -7.82 -0.82
N LYS A 18 21.02 -7.50 -2.07
CA LYS A 18 22.37 -7.36 -2.60
C LYS A 18 22.54 -5.90 -3.04
N ARG A 19 23.57 -5.22 -2.55
CA ARG A 19 23.96 -3.88 -3.01
C ARG A 19 25.25 -4.03 -3.78
N MET A 20 25.30 -3.48 -4.99
CA MET A 20 26.55 -3.28 -5.71
C MET A 20 26.95 -1.82 -5.55
N PHE A 21 28.24 -1.60 -5.30
CA PHE A 21 28.83 -0.27 -5.22
C PHE A 21 29.90 -0.18 -6.29
N TYR A 22 29.88 0.91 -7.05
CA TYR A 22 31.04 1.34 -7.81
C TYR A 22 31.88 2.21 -6.89
N ALA A 23 33.16 1.90 -6.77
CA ALA A 23 34.10 2.63 -5.93
C ALA A 23 35.44 2.70 -6.65
N TYR A 24 36.16 3.82 -6.48
CA TYR A 24 37.55 3.91 -6.92
C TYR A 24 38.45 3.02 -6.03
N LYS A 25 39.68 2.72 -6.51
CA LYS A 25 40.58 1.77 -5.82
C LYS A 25 40.92 2.19 -4.39
N ASP A 26 40.89 3.48 -4.11
CA ASP A 26 41.22 4.13 -2.85
C ASP A 26 39.99 4.48 -1.99
N GLU A 27 38.77 4.21 -2.46
CA GLU A 27 37.55 4.47 -1.72
C GLU A 27 37.18 3.32 -0.78
N VAL A 28 36.74 3.69 0.43
CA VAL A 28 36.26 2.73 1.42
C VAL A 28 34.84 2.30 1.07
N ILE A 29 34.66 1.02 0.74
CA ILE A 29 33.36 0.45 0.42
C ILE A 29 32.45 0.49 1.67
N PRO A 30 31.18 0.89 1.54
CA PRO A 30 30.24 0.92 2.66
C PRO A 30 30.08 -0.45 3.33
N VAL A 31 30.34 -0.51 4.64
CA VAL A 31 30.21 -1.75 5.41
C VAL A 31 28.74 -2.05 5.69
N ARG A 32 28.25 -3.18 5.19
CA ARG A 32 26.92 -3.70 5.52
C ARG A 32 26.95 -4.43 6.86
N ARG A 33 26.19 -3.93 7.84
CA ARG A 33 26.07 -4.54 9.18
C ARG A 33 25.01 -5.65 9.30
N VAL A 34 24.13 -5.80 8.30
CA VAL A 34 23.08 -6.83 8.27
C VAL A 34 23.60 -8.08 7.55
N LYS A 35 23.82 -9.16 8.31
CA LYS A 35 24.48 -10.40 7.85
C LYS A 35 23.60 -11.32 6.98
N SER A 36 22.28 -11.28 7.12
CA SER A 36 21.34 -12.12 6.36
C SER A 36 20.11 -11.35 5.89
N LYS A 37 19.52 -11.75 4.76
CA LYS A 37 18.26 -11.22 4.23
C LYS A 37 17.14 -11.27 5.26
N THR A 38 17.11 -12.31 6.09
CA THR A 38 16.07 -12.50 7.12
C THR A 38 16.10 -11.44 8.21
N HIS A 39 17.24 -10.78 8.43
CA HIS A 39 17.41 -9.71 9.41
C HIS A 39 17.23 -8.31 8.81
N ILE A 40 16.88 -8.20 7.52
CA ILE A 40 16.52 -6.92 6.93
C ILE A 40 15.08 -6.62 7.36
N SER A 41 14.87 -5.49 8.02
CA SER A 41 13.54 -4.98 8.32
C SER A 41 12.72 -4.85 7.04
N LYS A 42 11.49 -5.34 7.08
CA LYS A 42 10.52 -5.23 5.99
C LYS A 42 9.34 -4.41 6.45
N VAL A 43 8.67 -3.79 5.49
CA VAL A 43 7.42 -3.08 5.72
C VAL A 43 6.46 -3.49 4.62
N MET A 44 5.26 -3.91 5.00
CA MET A 44 4.19 -4.15 4.05
C MET A 44 3.56 -2.80 3.68
N PHE A 45 3.28 -2.59 2.40
CA PHE A 45 2.54 -1.45 1.92
C PHE A 45 1.32 -1.92 1.15
N LEU A 46 0.19 -1.25 1.36
CA LEU A 46 -0.96 -1.28 0.48
C LEU A 46 -0.78 -0.19 -0.58
N ALA A 47 -0.83 -0.55 -1.87
CA ALA A 47 -0.78 0.41 -2.96
C ALA A 47 -2.10 0.39 -3.72
N ALA A 48 -2.58 1.57 -4.13
CA ALA A 48 -3.73 1.71 -4.99
C ALA A 48 -3.35 2.47 -6.26
N VAL A 49 -3.65 1.88 -7.42
CA VAL A 49 -3.32 2.43 -8.74
C VAL A 49 -4.50 2.25 -9.69
N ALA A 50 -4.73 3.24 -10.53
CA ALA A 50 -5.70 3.23 -11.61
C ALA A 50 -4.99 3.46 -12.94
N LYS A 51 -5.71 3.23 -14.04
CA LYS A 51 -5.21 3.51 -15.39
C LYS A 51 -4.90 5.01 -15.58
N PRO A 52 -3.67 5.39 -15.98
CA PRO A 52 -3.35 6.76 -16.33
C PRO A 52 -4.20 7.23 -17.51
N ARG A 53 -4.74 8.46 -17.42
CA ARG A 53 -5.62 9.01 -18.46
C ARG A 53 -5.76 10.53 -18.33
N TYR A 54 -6.21 11.18 -19.39
CA TYR A 54 -6.50 12.61 -19.34
C TYR A 54 -7.79 12.88 -18.54
N ASP A 55 -7.72 13.80 -17.58
CA ASP A 55 -8.87 14.30 -16.83
C ASP A 55 -9.35 15.61 -17.46
N TYR A 56 -10.43 15.52 -18.24
CA TYR A 56 -11.04 16.68 -18.91
C TYR A 56 -11.55 17.75 -17.94
N ASN A 57 -11.95 17.37 -16.72
CA ASN A 57 -12.51 18.31 -15.76
C ASN A 57 -11.38 19.14 -15.11
N ARG A 58 -10.25 18.51 -14.82
CA ARG A 58 -9.07 19.17 -14.25
C ARG A 58 -8.10 19.70 -15.31
N ARG A 59 -8.35 19.41 -16.60
CA ARG A 59 -7.49 19.75 -17.74
C ARG A 59 -6.02 19.34 -17.54
N GLN A 60 -5.82 18.15 -16.97
CA GLN A 60 -4.49 17.62 -16.67
C GLN A 60 -4.45 16.11 -16.87
N TYR A 61 -3.24 15.56 -17.01
CA TYR A 61 -3.06 14.12 -17.10
C TYR A 61 -3.06 13.50 -15.70
N PHE A 62 -3.97 12.55 -15.45
CA PHE A 62 -3.95 11.72 -14.26
C PHE A 62 -2.96 10.58 -14.46
N ASP A 63 -1.96 10.49 -13.59
CA ASP A 63 -0.84 9.55 -13.69
C ASP A 63 -1.16 8.13 -13.18
N GLY A 64 -2.41 7.89 -12.78
CA GLY A 64 -2.85 6.60 -12.25
C GLY A 64 -2.55 6.38 -10.78
N LYS A 65 -1.73 7.21 -10.13
CA LYS A 65 -1.28 6.94 -8.76
C LYS A 65 -2.30 7.47 -7.75
N ILE A 66 -2.96 6.57 -7.03
CA ILE A 66 -3.87 6.94 -5.94
C ILE A 66 -3.09 7.09 -4.64
N GLY A 67 -2.32 6.07 -4.24
CA GLY A 67 -1.53 6.16 -3.03
C GLY A 67 -0.78 4.89 -2.67
N ILE A 68 0.05 5.02 -1.64
CA ILE A 68 0.77 3.91 -1.01
C ILE A 68 0.77 4.15 0.50
N TRP A 69 0.41 3.12 1.27
CA TRP A 69 0.22 3.23 2.72
C TRP A 69 0.93 2.10 3.45
N PRO A 70 1.84 2.41 4.39
CA PRO A 70 2.51 1.38 5.16
C PRO A 70 1.59 0.80 6.25
N PHE A 71 1.78 -0.49 6.53
CA PHE A 71 1.28 -1.16 7.75
C PHE A 71 2.32 -1.01 8.86
N LEU A 72 2.20 0.07 9.62
CA LEU A 72 3.09 0.41 10.73
C LEU A 72 2.28 0.86 11.93
N GLU A 73 2.73 0.47 13.11
CA GLU A 73 2.18 0.91 14.39
C GLU A 73 3.27 1.63 15.20
N ALA A 74 2.91 2.76 15.81
CA ALA A 74 3.78 3.51 16.70
C ALA A 74 3.68 2.96 18.13
N ILE A 75 4.67 2.15 18.54
CA ILE A 75 4.67 1.45 19.84
C ILE A 75 5.84 1.95 20.70
N PRO A 76 5.63 2.31 21.98
CA PRO A 76 6.73 2.67 22.86
C PRO A 76 7.65 1.48 23.14
N ALA A 77 8.96 1.72 23.15
CA ALA A 77 9.96 0.72 23.46
C ALA A 77 9.76 0.14 24.88
N LYS A 78 9.41 -1.14 24.97
CA LYS A 78 9.11 -1.81 26.26
C LYS A 78 10.35 -2.02 27.13
N ARG A 79 11.53 -2.17 26.52
CA ARG A 79 12.80 -2.49 27.20
C ARG A 79 13.83 -1.42 26.89
N LEU A 80 14.69 -1.15 27.88
CA LEU A 80 15.94 -0.43 27.67
C LEU A 80 16.88 -1.33 26.85
N SER A 81 17.55 -0.74 25.87
CA SER A 81 18.62 -1.40 25.13
C SER A 81 19.78 -0.44 24.93
N LYS A 82 20.96 -0.97 24.59
CA LYS A 82 22.15 -0.14 24.29
C LYS A 82 21.89 0.93 23.22
N ASN A 83 20.97 0.65 22.28
CA ASN A 83 20.65 1.54 21.17
C ASN A 83 19.35 2.32 21.38
N ARG A 84 18.66 2.15 22.52
CA ARG A 84 17.32 2.74 22.71
C ARG A 84 16.86 2.82 24.15
N GLN A 85 16.40 4.00 24.57
CA GLN A 85 15.75 4.21 25.86
C GLN A 85 14.35 3.59 25.90
N LYS A 86 13.93 3.14 27.09
CA LYS A 86 12.57 2.67 27.35
C LYS A 86 11.59 3.85 27.16
N GLY A 87 10.46 3.60 26.50
CA GLY A 87 9.42 4.61 26.27
C GLY A 87 9.57 5.40 24.98
N VAL A 88 10.70 5.34 24.28
CA VAL A 88 10.85 5.98 22.96
C VAL A 88 9.87 5.33 21.97
N VAL A 89 9.06 6.15 21.29
CA VAL A 89 8.10 5.69 20.29
C VAL A 89 8.84 5.12 19.08
N GLU A 90 8.45 3.90 18.69
CA GLU A 90 9.04 3.18 17.59
C GLU A 90 7.97 2.79 16.56
N LEU A 91 8.32 2.89 15.28
CA LEU A 91 7.50 2.28 14.23
C LEU A 91 7.83 0.80 14.12
N LYS A 92 6.82 -0.04 14.32
CA LYS A 92 6.91 -1.49 14.12
C LYS A 92 5.99 -1.93 13.02
N GLU A 93 6.37 -3.02 12.35
CA GLU A 93 5.52 -3.68 11.36
C GLU A 93 4.21 -4.12 12.02
N GLN A 94 3.10 -3.73 11.40
CA GLN A 94 1.77 -4.14 11.81
C GLN A 94 1.35 -5.33 10.95
N PRO A 95 0.84 -6.43 11.53
CA PRO A 95 0.37 -7.58 10.75
C PRO A 95 -0.84 -7.20 9.92
N VAL A 96 -0.88 -7.63 8.67
CA VAL A 96 -2.05 -7.46 7.79
C VAL A 96 -3.06 -8.55 8.12
N ASN A 97 -4.19 -8.13 8.66
CA ASN A 97 -5.37 -8.94 8.89
C ASN A 97 -6.63 -8.22 8.39
N ILE A 98 -7.76 -8.91 8.38
CA ILE A 98 -9.05 -8.39 7.90
C ILE A 98 -9.43 -7.04 8.51
N LEU A 99 -9.15 -6.81 9.81
CA LEU A 99 -9.51 -5.57 10.50
C LEU A 99 -8.61 -4.42 10.04
N THR A 100 -7.29 -4.61 10.12
CA THR A 100 -6.30 -3.60 9.70
C THR A 100 -6.40 -3.27 8.22
N TYR A 101 -6.70 -4.27 7.39
CA TYR A 101 -6.93 -4.09 5.95
C TYR A 101 -8.20 -3.27 5.70
N THR A 102 -9.32 -3.67 6.32
CA THR A 102 -10.59 -2.95 6.23
C THR A 102 -10.46 -1.50 6.67
N GLU A 103 -9.79 -1.26 7.80
CA GLU A 103 -9.52 0.08 8.30
C GLU A 103 -8.71 0.90 7.29
N LYS A 104 -7.64 0.35 6.71
CA LYS A 104 -6.82 1.04 5.71
C LYS A 104 -7.62 1.42 4.46
N ILE A 105 -8.44 0.52 3.95
CA ILE A 105 -9.26 0.79 2.77
C ILE A 105 -10.27 1.91 3.06
N MET A 106 -10.98 1.81 4.19
CA MET A 106 -12.03 2.77 4.58
C MET A 106 -11.48 4.15 4.91
N THR A 107 -10.36 4.22 5.63
CA THR A 107 -9.82 5.49 6.16
C THR A 107 -8.80 6.14 5.25
N GLN A 108 -8.17 5.38 4.34
CA GLN A 108 -7.07 5.89 3.51
C GLN A 108 -7.32 5.72 2.02
N VAL A 109 -7.64 4.50 1.57
CA VAL A 109 -7.75 4.21 0.12
C VAL A 109 -8.96 4.89 -0.49
N ILE A 110 -10.15 4.68 0.06
CA ILE A 110 -11.40 5.24 -0.48
C ILE A 110 -11.37 6.78 -0.49
N PRO A 111 -10.99 7.47 0.60
CA PRO A 111 -10.84 8.92 0.58
C PRO A 111 -9.84 9.40 -0.47
N ALA A 112 -8.73 8.66 -0.67
CA ALA A 112 -7.75 9.01 -1.70
C ALA A 112 -8.28 8.79 -3.12
N ILE A 113 -9.09 7.75 -3.36
CA ILE A 113 -9.79 7.53 -4.63
C ILE A 113 -10.72 8.72 -4.89
N GLN A 114 -11.59 9.07 -3.94
CA GLN A 114 -12.52 10.19 -4.07
C GLN A 114 -11.80 11.52 -4.32
N ALA A 115 -10.65 11.74 -3.69
CA ALA A 115 -9.86 12.95 -3.88
C ALA A 115 -9.12 13.01 -5.21
N LYS A 116 -8.55 11.89 -5.68
CA LYS A 116 -7.60 11.88 -6.81
C LYS A 116 -8.18 11.36 -8.11
N ALA A 117 -9.11 10.42 -8.08
CA ALA A 117 -9.67 9.85 -9.29
C ALA A 117 -10.33 10.93 -10.16
N PRO A 118 -10.27 10.80 -11.50
CA PRO A 118 -10.97 11.71 -12.38
C PRO A 118 -12.47 11.70 -12.08
N GLN A 119 -13.11 12.87 -12.12
CA GLN A 119 -14.54 12.98 -11.78
C GLN A 119 -15.44 12.12 -12.69
N SER A 120 -15.03 11.89 -13.93
CA SER A 120 -15.70 10.97 -14.85
C SER A 120 -15.75 9.54 -14.31
N ALA A 121 -14.69 9.11 -13.60
CA ALA A 121 -14.64 7.80 -12.95
C ALA A 121 -15.68 7.69 -11.84
N ILE A 122 -15.72 8.70 -10.98
CA ILE A 122 -16.61 8.74 -9.82
C ILE A 122 -18.08 8.69 -10.28
N LYS A 123 -18.42 9.39 -11.37
CA LYS A 123 -19.77 9.38 -11.94
C LYS A 123 -20.17 8.03 -12.53
N ASN A 124 -19.23 7.32 -13.15
CA ASN A 124 -19.50 6.01 -13.77
C ASN A 124 -19.51 4.86 -12.76
N GLY A 125 -19.02 5.11 -11.53
CA GLY A 125 -18.75 4.09 -10.54
C GLY A 125 -17.35 3.51 -10.71
N ILE A 126 -16.64 3.37 -9.59
CA ILE A 126 -15.28 2.82 -9.53
C ILE A 126 -15.34 1.41 -8.94
N TRP A 127 -14.62 0.49 -9.56
CA TRP A 127 -14.42 -0.86 -9.05
C TRP A 127 -13.03 -1.00 -8.45
N ILE A 128 -12.96 -1.35 -7.17
CA ILE A 128 -11.71 -1.75 -6.53
C ILE A 128 -11.53 -3.24 -6.78
N GLN A 129 -10.41 -3.61 -7.40
CA GLN A 129 -10.04 -4.99 -7.70
C GLN A 129 -8.93 -5.44 -6.76
N ASP A 130 -9.11 -6.63 -6.19
CA ASP A 130 -8.32 -7.11 -5.06
C ASP A 130 -8.31 -8.65 -4.97
N ASN A 131 -7.23 -9.27 -4.46
CA ASN A 131 -6.92 -10.70 -4.65
C ASN A 131 -6.57 -11.53 -3.40
N ALA A 132 -6.61 -10.96 -2.17
CA ALA A 132 -6.13 -11.69 -1.00
C ALA A 132 -7.21 -12.14 0.00
N SER A 133 -6.98 -13.28 0.65
CA SER A 133 -7.97 -13.95 1.52
C SER A 133 -8.43 -13.17 2.77
N PRO A 134 -7.62 -12.28 3.39
CA PRO A 134 -8.08 -11.37 4.45
C PRO A 134 -9.13 -10.32 4.00
N HIS A 135 -9.47 -10.27 2.71
CA HIS A 135 -10.13 -9.12 2.09
C HIS A 135 -11.65 -9.31 2.02
N ASN A 136 -12.14 -10.47 2.45
CA ASN A 136 -13.57 -10.75 2.69
C ASN A 136 -14.21 -9.81 3.73
N GLY A 137 -13.42 -8.99 4.42
CA GLY A 137 -13.91 -7.96 5.34
C GLY A 137 -14.55 -6.77 4.65
N ILE A 138 -14.29 -6.57 3.36
CA ILE A 138 -14.84 -5.46 2.57
C ILE A 138 -15.63 -6.03 1.41
N ASN A 139 -16.85 -5.54 1.26
CA ASN A 139 -17.68 -5.80 0.10
C ASN A 139 -18.49 -4.54 -0.21
N THR A 140 -19.09 -4.50 -1.39
CA THR A 140 -19.89 -3.36 -1.84
C THR A 140 -21.02 -3.02 -0.86
N SER A 141 -21.67 -4.00 -0.24
CA SER A 141 -22.74 -3.73 0.72
C SER A 141 -22.25 -3.02 1.98
N ARG A 142 -21.06 -3.36 2.48
CA ARG A 142 -20.43 -2.69 3.63
C ARG A 142 -20.00 -1.25 3.31
N LEU A 143 -19.58 -0.99 2.06
CA LEU A 143 -19.30 0.37 1.61
C LEU A 143 -20.57 1.22 1.61
N VAL A 144 -21.64 0.71 1.01
CA VAL A 144 -22.94 1.38 0.95
C VAL A 144 -23.50 1.63 2.35
N SER A 145 -23.43 0.65 3.27
CA SER A 145 -23.87 0.84 4.66
C SER A 145 -23.07 1.89 5.42
N SER A 146 -21.86 2.19 4.97
CA SER A 146 -20.99 3.23 5.53
C SER A 146 -21.15 4.58 4.84
N GLY A 147 -22.13 4.73 3.94
CA GLY A 147 -22.40 5.96 3.19
C GLY A 147 -21.48 6.20 1.99
N ILE A 148 -20.75 5.17 1.54
CA ILE A 148 -19.84 5.27 0.39
C ILE A 148 -20.61 4.80 -0.86
N GLU A 149 -20.98 5.75 -1.69
CA GLU A 149 -21.64 5.51 -2.98
C GLU A 149 -20.66 5.66 -4.15
N GLY A 150 -20.95 4.98 -5.26
CA GLY A 150 -20.14 5.06 -6.48
C GLY A 150 -18.80 4.31 -6.42
N ILE A 151 -18.53 3.53 -5.36
CA ILE A 151 -17.38 2.64 -5.26
C ILE A 151 -17.85 1.24 -4.89
N SER A 152 -17.42 0.26 -5.67
CA SER A 152 -17.75 -1.16 -5.51
C SER A 152 -16.48 -1.98 -5.40
N VAL A 153 -16.56 -3.15 -4.77
CA VAL A 153 -15.43 -4.08 -4.61
C VAL A 153 -15.69 -5.33 -5.45
N MET A 154 -14.65 -5.80 -6.14
CA MET A 154 -14.65 -7.03 -6.92
C MET A 154 -13.43 -7.86 -6.57
N ASN A 155 -13.65 -9.14 -6.30
CA ASN A 155 -12.57 -10.08 -6.05
C ASN A 155 -12.03 -10.61 -7.38
N GLN A 156 -10.71 -10.74 -7.47
CA GLN A 156 -10.07 -11.49 -8.56
C GLN A 156 -10.28 -13.00 -8.41
N PRO A 157 -10.29 -13.75 -9.53
CA PRO A 157 -10.17 -15.19 -9.47
C PRO A 157 -8.84 -15.59 -8.81
N ALA A 158 -8.85 -16.67 -8.04
CA ALA A 158 -7.67 -17.13 -7.32
C ALA A 158 -6.49 -17.42 -8.26
N ASN A 159 -5.26 -17.16 -7.79
CA ASN A 159 -4.01 -17.45 -8.50
C ASN A 159 -3.93 -16.86 -9.92
N SER A 160 -4.49 -15.67 -10.11
CA SER A 160 -4.60 -15.02 -11.42
C SER A 160 -3.79 -13.71 -11.51
N PRO A 161 -2.47 -13.72 -11.21
CA PRO A 161 -1.66 -12.50 -11.25
C PRO A 161 -1.56 -11.90 -12.66
N ASP A 162 -1.76 -12.71 -13.70
CA ASP A 162 -1.76 -12.24 -15.10
C ASP A 162 -2.98 -11.35 -15.43
N PHE A 163 -3.96 -11.26 -14.52
CA PHE A 163 -5.14 -10.40 -14.64
C PHE A 163 -5.00 -9.04 -13.91
N ASP A 164 -3.83 -8.77 -13.33
CA ASP A 164 -3.42 -7.41 -12.94
C ASP A 164 -2.85 -6.68 -14.17
N VAL A 165 -3.74 -6.07 -14.96
CA VAL A 165 -3.40 -5.35 -16.21
C VAL A 165 -3.62 -3.85 -16.10
#